data_AF-A0A6D2JQP8-F1
#
_entry.id   AF-A0A6D2JQP8-F1
#
_cell.length_a   1.000
_cell.length_b   1.000
_cell.length_c   1.000
_cell.angle_alpha   90.00
_cell.angle_beta   90.00
_cell.angle_gamma   90.00
#
_symmetry.space_group_name_H-M   'P 1'
#
loop_
_entity.id
_entity.type
_entity.pdbx_description
1 polymer ?
#
loop_
_entity_poly.entity_id
_entity_poly.type
_entity_poly.pdbx_seq_one_letter_code
_entity_poly.pdbx_strand_id
1 'polypeptide(L)'
;MDPHAVAYDLDPQIFASVVDPPIVDKISEEPDSKRQKLDDEEEKPKIPLRLATTPWLTIRMMFECRIVGFRPVIFEDSDFADEPETDGELINRLSKTALDKYNTDKGNNLEFVKAVKSNWSIGGGHIFSITFEAKDASQSEPIPFHAQVGYFPWRTTVYDVKPKP
;
A
#
# COMPACT_ATOMS: atom_id res chain seq x y z
N MET A 1 -18.85 4.49 -36.86
CA MET A 1 -17.52 4.03 -37.29
C MET A 1 -16.58 4.44 -36.19
N ASP A 2 -16.07 3.46 -35.46
CA ASP A 2 -15.34 3.60 -34.19
C ASP A 2 -13.99 2.92 -34.41
N PRO A 3 -12.83 3.61 -34.29
CA PRO A 3 -11.55 2.96 -34.50
C PRO A 3 -10.70 2.87 -33.21
N HIS A 4 -10.12 1.69 -33.02
CA HIS A 4 -8.98 1.35 -32.16
C HIS A 4 -9.21 1.02 -30.67
N ALA A 5 -9.71 -0.19 -30.44
CA ALA A 5 -9.22 -1.04 -29.34
C ALA A 5 -8.08 -1.92 -29.88
N VAL A 6 -6.85 -1.66 -29.45
CA VAL A 6 -5.72 -2.57 -29.67
C VAL A 6 -5.69 -3.57 -28.52
N ALA A 7 -6.09 -4.81 -28.81
CA ALA A 7 -5.90 -5.95 -27.93
C ALA A 7 -4.43 -6.37 -28.00
N TYR A 8 -3.74 -6.38 -26.85
CA TYR A 8 -2.44 -7.04 -26.74
C TYR A 8 -2.67 -8.54 -26.59
N ASP A 9 -2.33 -9.26 -27.64
CA ASP A 9 -2.33 -10.71 -27.75
C ASP A 9 -1.17 -11.27 -26.90
N LEU A 10 -1.48 -11.99 -25.82
CA LEU A 10 -0.50 -12.65 -24.95
C LEU A 10 -0.40 -14.13 -25.34
N ASP A 11 0.81 -14.55 -25.76
CA ASP A 11 1.17 -15.89 -26.22
C ASP A 11 0.89 -16.99 -25.15
N PRO A 12 0.10 -18.04 -25.45
CA PRO A 12 -0.30 -19.07 -24.51
C PRO A 12 0.76 -20.15 -24.19
N GLN A 13 2.02 -20.02 -24.59
CA GLN A 13 3.01 -21.09 -24.43
C GLN A 13 3.72 -21.23 -23.05
N ILE A 14 3.29 -20.56 -21.98
CA ILE A 14 3.99 -20.62 -20.67
C ILE A 14 3.38 -21.68 -19.70
N PHE A 15 2.60 -22.66 -20.16
CA PHE A 15 2.04 -23.68 -19.26
C PHE A 15 2.01 -25.09 -19.85
N ALA A 16 3.16 -25.78 -19.88
CA ALA A 16 3.19 -27.24 -19.97
C ALA A 16 4.56 -27.83 -19.54
N SER A 17 4.67 -28.23 -18.27
CA SER A 17 5.51 -29.37 -17.90
C SER A 17 4.97 -30.02 -16.62
N VAL A 18 3.81 -30.68 -16.74
CA VAL A 18 3.34 -31.72 -15.83
C VAL A 18 3.77 -33.05 -16.42
N VAL A 19 4.76 -33.72 -15.82
CA VAL A 19 4.96 -35.17 -15.95
C VAL A 19 5.63 -35.69 -14.67
N ASP A 20 4.83 -36.26 -13.75
CA ASP A 20 5.33 -37.14 -12.67
C ASP A 20 5.27 -38.60 -13.13
N PRO A 21 6.23 -39.47 -12.75
CA PRO A 21 6.04 -40.92 -12.72
C PRO A 21 5.86 -41.47 -11.27
N PRO A 22 5.34 -42.70 -11.12
CA PRO A 22 4.59 -43.12 -9.93
C PRO A 22 5.39 -43.78 -8.80
N ILE A 23 4.70 -43.82 -7.65
CA ILE A 23 4.94 -44.39 -6.31
C ILE A 23 5.38 -45.87 -6.29
N VAL A 24 6.24 -46.27 -5.33
CA VAL A 24 6.12 -47.52 -4.52
C VAL A 24 7.02 -47.51 -3.25
N ASP A 25 6.35 -47.61 -2.11
CA ASP A 25 6.59 -48.25 -0.79
C ASP A 25 7.98 -48.44 -0.15
N LYS A 26 8.11 -48.05 1.13
CA LYS A 26 8.29 -48.99 2.27
C LYS A 26 8.16 -48.35 3.67
N ILE A 27 7.58 -49.14 4.55
CA ILE A 27 7.10 -48.94 5.93
C ILE A 27 8.23 -49.08 6.98
N SER A 28 8.20 -48.34 8.11
CA SER A 28 8.33 -48.90 9.48
C SER A 28 8.27 -47.85 10.61
N GLU A 29 7.19 -47.92 11.40
CA GLU A 29 7.02 -47.89 12.88
C GLU A 29 7.64 -46.79 13.81
N GLU A 30 6.77 -46.31 14.71
CA GLU A 30 6.91 -45.40 15.88
C GLU A 30 7.69 -46.01 17.10
N PRO A 31 7.59 -45.49 18.35
CA PRO A 31 8.01 -44.18 18.92
C PRO A 31 8.92 -44.39 20.17
N ASP A 32 9.60 -43.35 20.70
CA ASP A 32 9.74 -43.27 22.17
C ASP A 32 10.11 -41.88 22.71
N SER A 33 9.54 -41.61 23.87
CA SER A 33 9.48 -40.38 24.64
C SER A 33 10.70 -40.23 25.56
N LYS A 34 11.31 -39.03 25.63
CA LYS A 34 11.94 -38.53 26.87
C LYS A 34 11.76 -37.01 27.01
N ARG A 35 11.13 -36.61 28.12
CA ARG A 35 11.08 -35.24 28.67
C ARG A 35 12.45 -34.79 29.17
N GLN A 36 12.78 -33.51 28.98
CA GLN A 36 13.32 -32.64 30.04
C GLN A 36 13.17 -31.16 29.63
N LYS A 37 13.35 -30.26 30.60
CA LYS A 37 12.55 -29.06 30.93
C LYS A 37 13.43 -27.81 30.89
N LEU A 38 12.83 -26.64 30.58
CA LEU A 38 13.32 -25.26 30.84
C LEU A 38 14.56 -24.87 30.00
N ASP A 39 14.59 -23.76 29.26
CA ASP A 39 14.57 -22.39 29.77
C ASP A 39 13.91 -21.39 28.80
N ASP A 40 13.32 -20.34 29.38
CA ASP A 40 12.71 -19.19 28.72
C ASP A 40 13.77 -18.37 27.96
N GLU A 41 13.76 -18.42 26.63
CA GLU A 41 14.41 -17.43 25.78
C GLU A 41 13.36 -16.95 24.77
N GLU A 42 13.12 -15.64 24.79
CA GLU A 42 12.24 -14.88 23.90
C GLU A 42 12.63 -15.12 22.43
N GLU A 43 12.04 -16.16 21.82
CA GLU A 43 12.23 -16.47 20.42
C GLU A 43 11.47 -15.43 19.58
N LYS A 44 12.16 -14.33 19.26
CA LYS A 44 11.81 -13.45 18.14
C LYS A 44 11.56 -14.37 16.93
N PRO A 45 10.34 -14.43 16.35
CA PRO A 45 10.05 -15.41 15.31
C PRO A 45 10.97 -15.15 14.13
N LYS A 46 12.01 -15.98 13.99
CA LYS A 46 12.83 -16.08 12.79
C LYS A 46 11.97 -16.83 11.80
N ILE A 47 11.06 -16.11 11.17
CA ILE A 47 10.31 -16.64 10.03
C ILE A 47 11.37 -17.04 9.00
N PRO A 48 11.56 -18.34 8.70
CA PRO A 48 12.55 -18.73 7.72
C PRO A 48 12.13 -18.13 6.38
N LEU A 49 13.09 -17.51 5.68
CA LEU A 49 12.93 -16.88 4.35
C LEU A 49 12.59 -17.90 3.23
N ARG A 50 12.04 -19.06 3.57
CA ARG A 50 11.66 -20.16 2.69
C ARG A 50 10.29 -20.68 3.07
N LEU A 51 9.24 -19.94 2.71
CA LEU A 51 7.97 -20.41 2.10
C LEU A 51 6.94 -19.28 2.18
N ALA A 52 6.95 -18.39 1.19
CA ALA A 52 5.73 -17.70 0.74
C ALA A 52 5.47 -18.16 -0.68
N THR A 53 5.10 -19.44 -0.84
CA THR A 53 4.80 -20.07 -2.13
C THR A 53 3.34 -19.91 -2.55
N THR A 54 2.51 -19.24 -1.76
CA THR A 54 1.18 -18.88 -2.24
C THR A 54 1.21 -17.48 -2.87
N PRO A 55 0.80 -17.34 -4.15
CA PRO A 55 0.72 -16.04 -4.80
C PRO A 55 -0.10 -15.03 -3.99
N TRP A 56 -1.15 -15.50 -3.29
CA TRP A 56 -1.98 -14.64 -2.44
C TRP A 56 -1.24 -14.06 -1.24
N LEU A 57 -0.31 -14.80 -0.61
CA LEU A 57 0.46 -14.29 0.53
C LEU A 57 1.49 -13.28 0.05
N THR A 58 2.11 -13.52 -1.11
CA THR A 58 3.01 -12.55 -1.76
C THR A 58 2.27 -11.29 -2.18
N ILE A 59 1.07 -11.40 -2.77
CA ILE A 59 0.21 -10.26 -3.13
C ILE A 59 -0.21 -9.49 -1.87
N ARG A 60 -0.65 -10.20 -0.83
CA ARG A 60 -1.00 -9.61 0.46
C ARG A 60 0.18 -8.87 1.08
N MET A 61 1.36 -9.49 1.10
CA MET A 61 2.58 -8.84 1.55
C MET A 61 2.96 -7.68 0.65
N MET A 62 2.71 -7.70 -0.66
CA MET A 62 2.99 -6.56 -1.53
C MET A 62 2.12 -5.36 -1.16
N PHE A 63 0.84 -5.56 -0.81
CA PHE A 63 -0.07 -4.51 -0.32
C PHE A 63 0.20 -4.08 1.12
N GLU A 64 0.65 -5.00 1.98
CA GLU A 64 0.89 -4.74 3.41
C GLU A 64 2.36 -4.34 3.72
N CYS A 65 3.33 -4.60 2.84
CA CYS A 65 4.72 -4.19 2.99
C CYS A 65 4.86 -2.69 2.71
N ARG A 66 4.79 -1.89 3.76
CA ARG A 66 5.36 -0.55 3.75
C ARG A 66 6.89 -0.67 3.82
N ILE A 67 7.59 -0.52 2.70
CA ILE A 67 9.04 -0.31 2.74
C ILE A 67 9.27 1.04 3.41
N VAL A 68 9.99 1.05 4.54
CA VAL A 68 10.14 2.19 5.46
C VAL A 68 11.18 3.21 4.94
N GLY A 69 11.12 3.54 3.65
CA GLY A 69 11.87 4.64 3.06
C GLY A 69 10.92 5.79 2.75
N PHE A 70 10.84 6.78 3.63
CA PHE A 70 10.10 8.02 3.35
C PHE A 70 11.01 8.99 2.61
N ARG A 71 10.74 9.24 1.34
CA ARG A 71 11.42 10.28 0.57
C ARG A 71 10.49 11.48 0.37
N PRO A 72 10.99 12.72 0.43
CA PRO A 72 10.16 13.88 0.15
C PRO A 72 9.66 13.84 -1.30
N VAL A 73 8.44 14.32 -1.52
CA VAL A 73 7.91 14.60 -2.86
C VAL A 73 8.28 16.04 -3.21
N ILE A 74 8.86 16.25 -4.38
CA ILE A 74 9.14 17.58 -4.93
C ILE A 74 7.92 17.99 -5.76
N PHE A 75 7.25 19.09 -5.38
CA PHE A 75 5.94 19.42 -5.96
C PHE A 75 6.02 19.95 -7.39
N GLU A 76 7.18 20.43 -7.81
CA GLU A 76 7.41 20.99 -9.15
C GLU A 76 7.74 19.90 -10.19
N ASP A 77 7.99 18.67 -9.73
CA ASP A 77 8.30 17.53 -10.59
C ASP A 77 7.02 16.81 -11.06
N SER A 78 7.21 15.74 -11.82
CA SER A 78 6.13 14.88 -12.36
C SER A 78 6.53 13.40 -12.25
N ASP A 79 7.18 13.03 -11.15
CA ASP A 79 7.67 11.66 -10.94
C ASP A 79 6.51 10.68 -10.67
N PHE A 80 5.39 11.18 -10.15
CA PHE A 80 4.25 10.36 -9.72
C PHE A 80 2.95 10.69 -10.45
N ALA A 81 2.79 11.94 -10.85
CA ALA A 81 1.63 12.41 -11.60
C ALA A 81 1.74 12.06 -13.09
N ASP A 82 0.59 11.86 -13.75
CA ASP A 82 0.55 11.67 -15.19
C ASP A 82 0.52 13.04 -15.89
N GLU A 83 1.36 13.26 -16.89
CA GLU A 83 1.35 14.52 -17.66
C GLU A 83 -0.07 14.84 -18.19
N PRO A 84 -0.53 16.10 -18.09
CA PRO A 84 0.22 17.30 -17.73
C PRO A 84 0.20 17.67 -16.24
N GLU A 85 -0.32 16.79 -15.36
CA GLU A 85 -0.41 17.07 -13.91
C GLU A 85 0.99 17.06 -13.28
N THR A 86 1.28 18.07 -12.44
CA THR A 86 2.48 18.09 -11.59
C THR A 86 2.27 17.27 -10.32
N ASP A 87 3.35 16.83 -9.68
CA ASP A 87 3.26 16.13 -8.39
C ASP A 87 2.57 16.99 -7.32
N GLY A 88 2.78 18.32 -7.34
CA GLY A 88 2.07 19.25 -6.46
C GLY A 88 0.55 19.24 -6.67
N GLU A 89 0.10 19.18 -7.92
CA GLU A 89 -1.33 19.07 -8.26
C GLU A 89 -1.92 17.72 -7.82
N LEU A 90 -1.18 16.62 -8.05
CA LEU A 90 -1.54 15.29 -7.55
C LEU A 90 -1.68 15.32 -6.02
N ILE A 91 -0.69 15.83 -5.29
CA ILE A 91 -0.73 15.90 -3.82
C ILE A 91 -1.91 16.77 -3.34
N ASN A 92 -2.22 17.87 -4.01
CA ASN A 92 -3.39 18.69 -3.69
C ASN A 92 -4.71 17.92 -3.90
N ARG A 93 -4.84 17.19 -5.01
CA ARG A 93 -6.01 16.36 -5.32
C ARG A 93 -6.21 15.24 -4.29
N LEU A 94 -5.13 14.55 -3.92
CA LEU A 94 -5.13 13.53 -2.88
C LEU A 94 -5.49 14.11 -1.50
N SER A 95 -5.01 15.32 -1.19
CA SER A 95 -5.35 16.02 0.06
C SER A 95 -6.84 16.36 0.14
N LYS A 96 -7.42 16.89 -0.94
CA LYS A 96 -8.87 17.15 -1.03
C LYS A 96 -9.67 15.88 -0.82
N THR A 97 -9.28 14.80 -1.51
CA THR A 97 -9.93 13.48 -1.36
C THR A 97 -9.88 12.98 0.10
N ALA A 98 -8.75 13.16 0.78
CA ALA A 98 -8.63 12.80 2.19
C ALA A 98 -9.49 13.67 3.10
N LEU A 99 -9.57 14.97 2.84
CA LEU A 99 -10.41 15.90 3.59
C LEU A 99 -11.90 15.62 3.38
N ASP A 100 -12.33 15.32 2.15
CA ASP A 100 -13.71 14.97 1.82
C ASP A 100 -14.15 13.71 2.58
N LYS A 101 -13.26 12.70 2.66
CA LYS A 101 -13.49 11.53 3.49
C LYS A 101 -13.64 11.90 4.97
N TYR A 102 -12.74 12.72 5.51
CA TYR A 102 -12.81 13.17 6.90
C TYR A 102 -14.11 13.92 7.20
N ASN A 103 -14.49 14.84 6.31
CA ASN A 103 -15.73 15.60 6.39
C ASN A 103 -16.96 14.68 6.38
N THR A 104 -16.98 13.72 5.47
CA THR A 104 -18.06 12.72 5.36
C THR A 104 -18.15 11.86 6.64
N ASP A 105 -17.02 11.35 7.13
CA ASP A 105 -16.96 10.44 8.28
C ASP A 105 -17.28 11.15 9.61
N LYS A 106 -17.02 12.47 9.71
CA LYS A 106 -17.23 13.27 10.93
C LYS A 106 -18.44 14.21 10.89
N GLY A 107 -19.07 14.38 9.72
CA GLY A 107 -20.14 15.36 9.53
C GLY A 107 -19.64 16.81 9.55
N ASN A 108 -18.40 17.04 9.13
CA ASN A 108 -17.79 18.37 9.08
C ASN A 108 -17.88 18.97 7.66
N ASN A 109 -17.60 20.26 7.53
CA ASN A 109 -17.51 20.96 6.25
C ASN A 109 -16.27 21.85 6.20
N LEU A 110 -15.10 21.23 6.36
CA LEU A 110 -13.81 21.92 6.28
C LEU A 110 -13.42 22.16 4.83
N GLU A 111 -12.89 23.34 4.55
CA GLU A 111 -12.36 23.74 3.25
C GLU A 111 -10.85 23.47 3.18
N PHE A 112 -10.42 22.84 2.09
CA PHE A 112 -9.00 22.65 1.81
C PHE A 112 -8.31 23.99 1.49
N VAL A 113 -7.15 24.23 2.11
CA VAL A 113 -6.33 25.44 1.87
C VAL A 113 -5.17 25.11 0.93
N LYS A 114 -4.23 24.26 1.36
CA LYS A 114 -3.06 23.88 0.57
C LYS A 114 -2.39 22.62 1.12
N ALA A 115 -1.68 21.88 0.26
CA ALA A 115 -0.70 20.92 0.71
C ALA A 115 0.58 21.65 1.17
N VAL A 116 1.12 21.26 2.31
CA VAL A 116 2.33 21.88 2.90
C VAL A 116 3.57 21.04 2.60
N LYS A 117 3.47 19.72 2.73
CA LYS A 117 4.54 18.77 2.42
C LYS A 117 3.98 17.38 2.22
N SER A 118 4.71 16.57 1.47
CA SER A 118 4.41 15.14 1.32
C SER A 118 5.69 14.34 1.31
N ASN A 119 5.63 13.14 1.89
CA ASN A 119 6.64 12.11 1.71
C ASN A 119 6.00 10.90 1.05
N TRP A 120 6.73 10.20 0.19
CA TRP A 120 6.26 8.96 -0.42
C TRP A 120 7.05 7.75 0.11
N SER A 121 6.41 6.59 0.07
CA SER A 121 6.98 5.29 0.39
C SER A 121 6.36 4.23 -0.53
N ILE A 122 7.06 3.11 -0.74
CA ILE A 122 6.52 1.96 -1.47
C ILE A 122 5.68 1.09 -0.53
N GLY A 123 4.47 0.73 -0.97
CA GLY A 123 3.64 -0.29 -0.33
C GLY A 123 2.35 -0.52 -1.10
N GLY A 124 2.25 -1.66 -1.77
CA GLY A 124 1.22 -1.96 -2.78
C GLY A 124 1.37 -1.12 -4.05
N GLY A 125 1.69 0.17 -3.91
CA GLY A 125 1.93 1.22 -4.90
C GLY A 125 2.59 2.42 -4.20
N HIS A 126 2.31 3.64 -4.65
CA HIS A 126 2.80 4.85 -3.98
C HIS A 126 1.94 5.16 -2.75
N ILE A 127 2.54 5.16 -1.56
CA ILE A 127 1.87 5.63 -0.34
C ILE A 127 2.41 7.00 0.03
N PHE A 128 1.56 8.00 -0.05
CA PHE A 128 1.84 9.37 0.32
C PHE A 128 1.44 9.66 1.77
N SER A 129 2.38 10.24 2.49
CA SER A 129 2.27 10.75 3.85
C SER A 129 2.19 12.28 3.76
N ILE A 130 0.97 12.79 3.66
CA ILE A 130 0.68 14.18 3.28
C ILE A 130 0.41 15.00 4.54
N THR A 131 0.95 16.22 4.59
CA THR A 131 0.54 17.27 5.53
C THR A 131 -0.08 18.41 4.73
N PHE A 132 -1.30 18.79 5.09
CA PHE A 132 -2.03 19.87 4.42
C PHE A 132 -2.78 20.71 5.43
N GLU A 133 -3.22 21.90 5.02
CA GLU A 133 -4.01 22.81 5.84
C GLU A 133 -5.47 22.79 5.37
N ALA A 134 -6.40 22.78 6.33
CA ALA A 134 -7.83 22.93 6.09
C ALA A 134 -8.41 23.93 7.10
N LYS A 135 -9.46 24.64 6.73
CA LYS A 135 -10.10 25.64 7.60
C LYS A 135 -11.60 25.40 7.67
N ASP A 136 -12.19 25.70 8.81
CA ASP A 136 -13.64 25.88 8.89
C ASP A 136 -13.99 27.30 8.44
N ALA A 137 -15.13 27.51 7.79
CA ALA A 137 -15.62 28.84 7.44
C ALA A 137 -15.74 29.77 8.67
N SER A 138 -15.90 29.19 9.86
CA SER A 138 -16.06 29.87 11.14
C SER A 138 -14.74 30.19 11.85
N GLN A 139 -13.62 29.60 11.41
CA GLN A 139 -12.32 29.75 12.07
C GLN A 139 -11.38 30.64 11.25
N SER A 140 -10.61 31.48 11.94
CA SER A 140 -9.63 32.37 11.29
C SER A 140 -8.34 31.66 10.91
N GLU A 141 -7.96 30.62 11.64
CA GLU A 141 -6.67 29.94 11.47
C GLU A 141 -6.86 28.57 10.81
N PRO A 142 -6.03 28.23 9.81
CA PRO A 142 -6.04 26.90 9.23
C PRO A 142 -5.55 25.85 10.24
N ILE A 143 -6.26 24.72 10.28
CA ILE A 143 -5.89 23.54 11.05
C ILE A 143 -4.98 22.66 10.17
N PRO A 144 -3.80 22.25 10.67
CA PRO A 144 -2.97 21.29 9.97
C PRO A 144 -3.56 19.88 10.08
N PHE A 145 -3.57 19.15 8.98
CA PHE A 145 -3.96 17.75 8.89
C PHE A 145 -2.80 16.88 8.47
N HIS A 146 -2.88 15.62 8.87
CA HIS A 146 -2.05 14.56 8.35
C HIS A 146 -2.92 13.47 7.72
N ALA A 147 -2.57 13.05 6.52
CA ALA A 147 -3.21 11.94 5.84
C ALA A 147 -2.21 10.93 5.30
N GLN A 148 -2.63 9.67 5.27
CA GLN A 148 -1.96 8.59 4.55
C GLN A 148 -2.84 8.14 3.41
N VAL A 149 -2.35 8.30 2.17
CA VAL A 149 -3.11 8.04 0.96
C VAL A 149 -2.30 7.13 0.06
N GLY A 150 -2.88 5.98 -0.29
CA GLY A 150 -2.37 5.11 -1.34
C GLY A 150 -2.87 5.59 -2.71
N TYR A 151 -1.95 5.70 -3.66
CA TYR A 151 -2.22 6.14 -5.01
C TYR A 151 -1.75 5.12 -6.05
N PHE A 152 -2.68 4.77 -6.91
CA PHE A 152 -2.47 4.17 -8.22
C PHE A 152 -3.28 4.97 -9.23
N PRO A 153 -2.86 5.09 -10.49
CA PRO A 153 -3.59 5.87 -11.50
C PRO A 153 -5.09 5.52 -11.60
N TRP A 154 -5.45 4.25 -11.43
CA TRP A 154 -6.85 3.78 -11.45
C TRP A 154 -7.50 3.64 -10.06
N ARG A 155 -6.79 3.89 -8.95
CA ARG A 155 -7.32 3.70 -7.60
C ARG A 155 -6.64 4.61 -6.57
N THR A 156 -7.44 5.42 -5.89
CA THR A 156 -7.02 6.17 -4.70
C THR A 156 -7.64 5.56 -3.45
N THR A 157 -6.85 5.38 -2.38
CA THR A 157 -7.32 4.85 -1.09
C THR A 157 -6.81 5.72 0.04
N VAL A 158 -7.71 6.31 0.83
CA VAL A 158 -7.36 7.07 2.03
C VAL A 158 -7.33 6.10 3.22
N TYR A 159 -6.15 5.85 3.77
CA TYR A 159 -5.95 4.92 4.88
C TYR A 159 -6.22 5.57 6.24
N ASP A 160 -5.75 6.80 6.42
CA ASP A 160 -5.90 7.57 7.65
C ASP A 160 -5.94 9.07 7.31
N VAL A 161 -6.72 9.82 8.08
CA VAL A 161 -6.78 11.27 8.01
C VAL A 161 -7.18 11.82 9.37
N LYS A 162 -6.34 12.70 9.92
CA LYS A 162 -6.56 13.29 11.24
C LYS A 162 -5.93 14.68 11.34
N PRO A 163 -6.53 15.58 12.14
CA PRO A 163 -5.87 16.83 12.49
C PRO A 163 -4.55 16.54 13.21
N LYS A 164 -3.55 17.37 12.98
CA LYS A 164 -2.30 17.36 13.74
C LYS A 164 -2.50 18.17 15.02
N PRO A 165 -2.07 17.64 16.18
CA PRO A 165 -2.08 18.39 17.43
C PRO A 165 -1.04 19.52 17.42
#